data_AF-A0A521S7Y2-F1
#
_entry.id   AF-A0A521S7Y2-F1
#
_cell.length_a   1.000
_cell.length_b   1.000
_cell.length_c   1.000
_cell.angle_alpha   90.00
_cell.angle_beta   90.00
_cell.angle_gamma   90.00
#
_symmetry.space_group_name_H-M   'P 1'
#
loop_
_entity.id
_entity.type
_entity.pdbx_description
1 polymer ?
#
loop_
_entity_poly.entity_id
_entity_poly.type
_entity_poly.pdbx_seq_one_letter_code
_entity_poly.pdbx_strand_id
1 'polypeptide(L)'
;MEEAFKNLRGDLAIRPIFHHNEQRIEVHIFVSFLAYCLHVTLTQRLRTLAPGLTARSVLEKFAAVQMIDVHLPTTDGRELILTRTTQPEPELELLLDKLKLQLPAPPPSKISADQATSATAL
;
A
#
# COMPACT_ATOMS: atom_id res chain seq x y z
N MET A 1 16.63 -21.52 -5.19
CA MET A 1 16.93 -20.06 -5.22
C MET A 1 16.27 -19.40 -6.43
N GLU A 2 16.55 -19.87 -7.65
CA GLU A 2 15.95 -19.33 -8.89
C GLU A 2 14.43 -19.43 -8.97
N GLU A 3 13.85 -20.54 -8.48
CA GLU A 3 12.40 -20.79 -8.51
C GLU A 3 11.64 -19.86 -7.56
N ALA A 4 12.20 -19.61 -6.37
CA ALA A 4 11.67 -18.63 -5.42
C ALA A 4 11.72 -17.20 -5.99
N PHE A 5 12.77 -16.85 -6.75
CA PHE A 5 12.88 -15.57 -7.44
C PHE A 5 11.94 -15.44 -8.65
N LYS A 6 11.60 -16.54 -9.33
CA LYS A 6 10.59 -16.56 -10.40
C LYS A 6 9.18 -16.37 -9.84
N ASN A 7 8.84 -17.07 -8.77
CA ASN A 7 7.57 -16.90 -8.07
C ASN A 7 7.45 -15.50 -7.46
N LEU A 8 8.52 -14.99 -6.84
CA LEU A 8 8.55 -13.63 -6.29
C LEU A 8 8.46 -12.56 -7.40
N ARG A 9 9.09 -12.75 -8.56
CA ARG A 9 8.91 -11.82 -9.70
C ARG A 9 7.47 -11.79 -10.20
N GLY A 10 6.79 -12.94 -10.22
CA GLY A 10 5.38 -13.05 -10.59
C GLY A 10 4.41 -12.52 -9.54
N ASP A 11 4.74 -12.67 -8.25
CA ASP A 11 3.89 -12.28 -7.12
C ASP A 11 4.08 -10.83 -6.71
N LEU A 12 5.28 -10.28 -6.89
CA LEU A 12 5.59 -8.88 -6.55
C LEU A 12 5.47 -7.92 -7.73
N ALA A 13 5.14 -8.43 -8.93
CA ALA A 13 5.02 -7.69 -10.17
C ALA A 13 6.23 -6.77 -10.49
N ILE A 14 7.43 -7.09 -9.98
CA ILE A 14 8.63 -6.32 -10.29
C ILE A 14 9.01 -6.64 -11.74
N ARG A 15 8.81 -5.66 -12.64
CA ARG A 15 9.25 -5.78 -14.04
C ARG A 15 10.75 -6.14 -14.08
N PRO A 16 11.20 -6.96 -15.04
CA PRO A 16 12.63 -7.13 -15.31
C PRO A 16 13.20 -5.75 -15.65
N ILE A 17 14.02 -5.19 -14.76
CA ILE A 17 14.70 -3.93 -15.02
C ILE A 17 16.11 -4.28 -15.51
N PHE A 18 16.33 -4.13 -16.82
CA PHE A 18 17.64 -4.33 -17.42
C PHE A 18 18.57 -3.20 -16.95
N HIS A 19 19.37 -3.48 -15.93
CA HIS A 19 20.28 -2.51 -15.32
C HIS A 19 21.74 -2.80 -15.71
N HIS A 20 22.40 -1.80 -16.29
CA HIS A 20 23.82 -1.83 -16.68
C HIS A 20 24.73 -1.06 -15.69
N ASN A 21 24.18 -0.52 -14.60
CA ASN A 21 24.91 0.25 -13.60
C ASN A 21 24.89 -0.51 -12.26
N GLU A 22 26.09 -0.76 -11.70
CA GLU A 22 26.32 -1.54 -10.47
C GLU A 22 25.47 -1.06 -9.29
N GLN A 23 25.32 0.25 -9.09
CA GLN A 23 24.53 0.81 -7.99
C GLN A 23 23.05 0.43 -8.09
N ARG A 24 22.49 0.37 -9.30
CA ARG A 24 21.08 -0.03 -9.51
C ARG A 24 20.87 -1.52 -9.27
N ILE A 25 21.88 -2.34 -9.57
CA ILE A 25 21.87 -3.78 -9.31
C ILE A 25 21.84 -4.03 -7.80
N GLU A 26 22.70 -3.35 -7.04
CA GLU A 26 22.76 -3.49 -5.58
C GLU A 26 21.43 -3.13 -4.91
N VAL A 27 20.85 -1.98 -5.25
CA VAL A 27 19.54 -1.56 -4.71
C VAL A 27 18.44 -2.54 -5.09
N HIS A 28 18.41 -3.03 -6.33
CA HIS A 28 17.40 -3.98 -6.76
C HIS A 28 17.50 -5.32 -6.02
N ILE A 29 18.71 -5.85 -5.84
CA ILE A 29 18.94 -7.07 -5.06
C ILE A 29 18.49 -6.88 -3.61
N PHE A 30 18.84 -5.74 -3.01
CA PHE A 30 18.45 -5.43 -1.64
C PHE A 30 16.93 -5.36 -1.47
N VAL A 31 16.24 -4.60 -2.32
CA VAL A 31 14.77 -4.50 -2.26
C VAL A 31 14.10 -5.84 -2.55
N SER A 32 14.61 -6.61 -3.50
CA SER A 32 14.11 -7.96 -3.80
C SER A 32 14.27 -8.91 -2.62
N PHE A 33 15.39 -8.84 -1.91
CA PHE A 33 15.64 -9.62 -0.69
C PHE A 33 14.67 -9.24 0.43
N LEU A 34 14.46 -7.94 0.67
CA LEU A 34 13.49 -7.46 1.67
C LEU A 34 12.07 -7.95 1.36
N ALA A 35 11.65 -7.84 0.10
CA ALA A 35 10.37 -8.33 -0.35
C ALA A 35 10.22 -9.85 -0.14
N TYR A 36 11.26 -10.62 -0.43
CA TYR A 36 11.28 -12.06 -0.17
C TYR A 36 11.12 -12.38 1.32
N CYS A 37 11.90 -11.71 2.18
CA CYS A 37 11.79 -11.89 3.63
C CYS A 37 10.37 -11.58 4.13
N LEU A 38 9.75 -10.51 3.62
CA LEU A 38 8.36 -10.17 3.95
C LEU A 38 7.39 -11.28 3.49
N HIS A 39 7.52 -11.75 2.25
CA HIS A 39 6.67 -12.80 1.69
C HIS A 39 6.75 -14.12 2.46
N VAL A 40 7.96 -14.56 2.80
CA VAL A 40 8.17 -15.79 3.59
C VAL A 40 7.63 -15.63 5.01
N THR A 41 7.83 -14.48 5.64
CA THR A 41 7.30 -14.18 6.98
C THR A 41 5.78 -14.19 6.99
N LEU A 42 5.15 -13.57 5.99
CA LEU A 42 3.70 -13.59 5.81
C LEU A 42 3.19 -15.01 5.60
N THR A 43 3.83 -15.79 4.71
CA THR A 43 3.49 -17.20 4.47
C THR A 43 3.56 -18.02 5.76
N GLN A 44 4.61 -17.84 6.56
CA GLN A 44 4.77 -18.56 7.81
C GLN A 44 3.72 -18.16 8.86
N ARG A 45 3.35 -16.87 8.93
CA ARG A 45 2.24 -16.41 9.78
C ARG A 45 0.89 -17.01 9.36
N LEU A 46 0.64 -17.07 8.05
CA LEU A 46 -0.62 -17.61 7.51
C LEU A 46 -0.79 -19.11 7.78
N ARG A 47 0.30 -19.89 7.77
CA ARG A 47 0.25 -21.32 8.13
C ARG A 47 -0.37 -21.57 9.51
N THR A 48 -0.14 -20.66 10.45
CA THR A 48 -0.66 -20.78 11.83
C THR A 48 -2.04 -20.16 11.97
N LEU A 49 -2.30 -19.02 11.32
CA LEU A 49 -3.49 -18.19 11.59
C LEU A 49 -4.64 -18.37 10.57
N ALA A 50 -4.32 -18.80 9.35
CA ALA A 50 -5.27 -18.97 8.26
C ALA A 50 -4.82 -20.08 7.29
N PRO A 51 -4.79 -21.35 7.73
CA PRO A 51 -4.40 -22.47 6.88
C PRO A 51 -5.43 -22.60 5.73
N GLY A 52 -4.99 -22.31 4.51
CA GLY A 52 -5.84 -22.27 3.31
C GLY A 52 -5.67 -21.02 2.46
N LEU A 53 -5.07 -19.96 3.01
CA LEU A 53 -4.74 -18.75 2.25
C LEU A 53 -3.28 -18.72 1.81
N THR A 54 -3.05 -18.29 0.58
CA THR A 54 -1.70 -17.98 0.09
C THR A 54 -1.34 -16.54 0.41
N ALA A 55 -0.03 -16.25 0.57
CA ALA A 55 0.44 -14.88 0.78
C ALA A 55 0.00 -13.94 -0.34
N ARG A 56 -0.02 -14.43 -1.59
CA ARG A 56 -0.50 -13.69 -2.76
C ARG A 56 -1.97 -13.28 -2.61
N SER A 57 -2.86 -14.24 -2.35
CA SER A 57 -4.30 -13.96 -2.21
C SER A 57 -4.59 -13.00 -1.06
N VAL A 58 -3.80 -13.07 0.02
CA VAL A 58 -3.88 -12.11 1.12
C VAL A 58 -3.48 -10.71 0.66
N LEU A 59 -2.33 -10.55 0.01
CA LEU A 59 -1.90 -9.24 -0.50
C LEU A 59 -2.90 -8.65 -1.50
N GLU A 60 -3.49 -9.48 -2.37
CA GLU A 60 -4.55 -9.06 -3.30
C GLU A 60 -5.78 -8.50 -2.56
N LYS A 61 -6.21 -9.14 -1.45
CA LYS A 61 -7.30 -8.63 -0.62
C LYS A 61 -6.92 -7.33 0.08
N PHE A 62 -5.71 -7.23 0.63
CA PHE A 62 -5.24 -5.99 1.29
C PHE A 62 -5.13 -4.82 0.32
N ALA A 63 -4.90 -5.06 -0.98
CA ALA A 63 -4.84 -4.01 -2.00
C ALA A 63 -6.18 -3.27 -2.21
N ALA A 64 -7.30 -3.83 -1.75
CA ALA A 64 -8.60 -3.15 -1.76
C ALA A 64 -8.69 -1.99 -0.75
N VAL A 65 -7.82 -1.97 0.27
CA VAL A 65 -7.76 -0.87 1.24
C VAL A 65 -6.95 0.27 0.65
N GLN A 66 -7.62 1.36 0.33
CA GLN A 66 -7.02 2.54 -0.26
C GLN A 66 -7.13 3.72 0.71
N MET A 67 -6.12 4.57 0.67
CA MET A 67 -6.18 5.87 1.34
C MET A 67 -6.50 6.92 0.29
N ILE A 68 -7.65 7.58 0.44
CA ILE A 68 -8.19 8.55 -0.50
C ILE A 68 -8.17 9.96 0.11
N ASP A 69 -7.87 10.95 -0.70
CA ASP A 69 -8.00 12.36 -0.32
C ASP A 69 -9.34 12.90 -0.84
N VAL A 70 -10.19 13.36 0.07
CA VAL A 70 -11.48 13.97 -0.24
C VAL A 70 -11.34 15.49 -0.07
N HIS A 71 -11.57 16.23 -1.15
CA HIS A 71 -11.55 17.69 -1.16
C HIS A 71 -12.97 18.21 -1.03
N LEU A 72 -13.27 18.93 0.06
CA LEU A 72 -14.57 19.55 0.29
C LEU A 72 -14.44 21.07 0.24
N PRO A 73 -15.20 21.77 -0.63
CA PRO A 73 -15.27 23.22 -0.60
C PRO A 73 -16.04 23.65 0.66
N THR A 74 -15.46 24.58 1.42
CA THR A 74 -16.12 25.19 2.58
C THR A 74 -16.86 26.47 2.16
N THR A 75 -17.87 26.87 2.95
CA THR A 75 -18.66 28.08 2.69
C THR A 75 -17.81 29.37 2.65
N ASP A 76 -16.65 29.35 3.29
CA ASP A 76 -15.69 30.47 3.32
C ASP A 76 -14.69 30.47 2.15
N GLY A 77 -14.87 29.63 1.13
CA GLY A 77 -13.98 29.56 -0.03
C GLY A 77 -12.68 28.76 0.17
N ARG A 78 -12.47 28.18 1.36
CA ARG A 78 -11.32 27.31 1.65
C ARG A 78 -11.59 25.87 1.23
N GLU A 79 -10.55 25.11 0.90
CA GLU A 79 -10.64 23.67 0.67
C GLU A 79 -10.28 22.87 1.93
N LEU A 80 -11.16 21.98 2.35
CA LEU A 80 -10.91 20.99 3.39
C LEU A 80 -10.42 19.69 2.74
N ILE A 81 -9.19 19.26 3.06
CA ILE A 81 -8.62 18.00 2.61
C ILE A 81 -8.78 16.96 3.72
N LEU A 82 -9.59 15.95 3.45
CA LEU A 82 -9.84 14.81 4.32
C LEU A 82 -9.20 13.55 3.73
N THR A 83 -8.06 13.14 4.26
CA THR A 83 -7.48 11.83 3.95
C THR A 83 -8.21 10.75 4.74
N ARG A 84 -8.80 9.78 4.06
CA ARG A 84 -9.59 8.69 4.66
C ARG A 84 -9.21 7.35 4.08
N THR A 85 -9.17 6.33 4.92
CA THR A 85 -9.02 4.94 4.49
C THR A 85 -10.38 4.38 4.09
N THR A 86 -10.45 3.65 2.99
CA THR A 86 -11.67 2.95 2.58
C THR A 86 -12.07 1.89 3.62
N GLN A 87 -13.37 1.64 3.73
CA GLN A 87 -13.84 0.57 4.60
C GLN A 87 -13.43 -0.79 3.98
N PRO A 88 -12.75 -1.67 4.74
CA PRO A 88 -12.42 -3.00 4.26
C PRO A 88 -13.67 -3.83 3.98
N GLU A 89 -13.59 -4.71 2.99
CA GLU A 89 -14.64 -5.71 2.74
C GLU A 89 -14.76 -6.67 3.94
N PRO A 90 -15.94 -7.28 4.20
CA PRO A 90 -16.14 -8.15 5.37
C PRO A 90 -15.15 -9.31 5.46
N GLU A 91 -14.72 -9.87 4.32
CA GLU A 91 -13.71 -10.92 4.29
C GLU A 91 -12.33 -10.41 4.74
N LEU A 92 -11.99 -9.17 4.38
CA LEU A 92 -10.75 -8.54 4.79
C LEU A 92 -10.78 -8.14 6.27
N GLU A 93 -11.93 -7.73 6.82
CA GLU A 93 -12.09 -7.49 8.26
C GLU A 93 -11.79 -8.77 9.07
N LEU A 94 -12.33 -9.91 8.65
CA LEU A 94 -12.03 -11.21 9.27
C LEU A 94 -10.54 -11.57 9.17
N LEU A 95 -9.91 -11.23 8.04
CA LEU A 95 -8.49 -11.47 7.84
C LEU A 95 -7.61 -10.57 8.72
N LEU A 96 -7.98 -9.30 8.89
CA LEU A 96 -7.32 -8.36 9.80
C LEU A 96 -7.37 -8.87 11.24
N ASP A 97 -8.53 -9.35 11.69
CA ASP A 97 -8.70 -9.93 13.03
C ASP A 97 -7.82 -11.18 13.23
N LYS A 98 -7.87 -12.13 12.29
CA LYS A 98 -7.03 -13.35 12.34
C LYS A 98 -5.53 -13.04 12.34
N LEU A 99 -5.12 -12.05 11.56
CA LEU A 99 -3.72 -11.62 11.48
C LEU A 99 -3.31 -10.70 12.64
N LYS A 100 -4.26 -10.31 13.50
CA LYS A 100 -4.08 -9.35 14.60
C LYS A 100 -3.48 -8.03 14.11
N LEU A 101 -3.99 -7.54 12.98
CA LEU A 101 -3.57 -6.30 12.34
C LEU A 101 -4.65 -5.24 12.50
N GLN A 102 -4.22 -4.01 12.77
CA GLN A 102 -5.08 -2.84 12.80
C GLN A 102 -4.72 -1.93 11.63
N LEU A 103 -5.74 -1.38 10.96
CA LEU A 103 -5.52 -0.35 9.95
C LEU A 103 -4.99 0.92 10.62
N PRO A 104 -4.09 1.66 9.95
CA PRO A 104 -3.56 2.91 10.50
C PRO A 104 -4.70 3.90 10.68
N ALA A 105 -4.63 4.69 11.77
CA ALA A 105 -5.58 5.78 11.99
C ALA A 105 -5.46 6.80 10.85
N PRO A 106 -6.58 7.34 10.34
CA PRO A 106 -6.54 8.36 9.30
C PRO A 106 -5.86 9.62 9.86
N PRO A 107 -5.04 10.32 9.06
CA PRO A 107 -4.35 11.52 9.52
C PRO A 107 -5.34 12.66 9.78
N PRO A 108 -4.94 13.67 10.57
CA PRO A 108 -5.78 14.83 10.86
C PRO A 108 -6.14 15.57 9.58
N SER A 109 -7.38 16.09 9.53
CA SER A 109 -7.87 16.90 8.42
C SER A 109 -7.04 18.16 8.27
N LYS A 110 -6.70 18.52 7.03
CA LYS A 110 -5.97 19.75 6.71
C LYS A 110 -6.94 20.74 6.08
N ILE A 111 -6.93 21.98 6.55
CA ILE A 111 -7.62 23.08 5.89
C ILE A 111 -6.58 23.79 5.04
N SER A 112 -6.79 23.87 3.73
CA SER A 112 -5.97 24.69 2.85
C SER A 112 -6.27 26.16 3.13
N ALA A 113 -5.26 26.95 3.47
CA ALA A 113 -5.38 28.40 3.55
C ALA A 113 -5.28 28.97 2.12
N ASP A 114 -6.39 29.52 1.64
CA ASP A 114 -6.58 30.40 0.49
C ASP A 114 -5.55 30.36 -0.65
N GLN A 115 -5.97 29.90 -1.83
CA GLN A 115 -5.56 30.55 -3.08
C GLN A 115 -6.25 31.91 -3.20
N ALA A 116 -5.86 32.88 -2.37
CA ALA A 116 -6.26 34.28 -2.51
C ALA A 116 -5.13 35.06 -3.19
N THR A 117 -4.83 34.76 -4.46
CA THR A 117 -4.29 35.72 -5.45
C THR A 117 -4.00 35.01 -6.77
N SER A 118 -4.92 35.11 -7.75
CA SER A 118 -4.61 35.43 -9.15
C SER A 118 -5.84 35.23 -10.07
N ALA A 119 -6.72 36.24 -10.10
CA ALA A 119 -7.45 36.64 -11.31
C ALA A 119 -8.17 37.98 -11.07
N THR A 120 -7.40 39.03 -10.83
CA THR A 120 -7.83 40.41 -11.10
C THR A 120 -6.65 41.11 -11.71
N ALA A 121 -6.56 41.05 -13.04
CA ALA A 121 -5.77 41.96 -13.86
C ALA A 121 -6.29 41.90 -15.30
N LEU A 122 -7.07 42.94 -15.63
CA LEU A 122 -7.45 43.49 -16.95
C LEU A 122 -8.39 42.66 -17.85
#